data_AF-A0A6L9IWX7-F1
#
_entry.id   AF-A0A6L9IWX7-F1
#
_cell.length_a   1.000
_cell.length_b   1.000
_cell.length_c   1.000
_cell.angle_alpha   90.00
_cell.angle_beta   90.00
_cell.angle_gamma   90.00
#
_symmetry.space_group_name_H-M   'P 1'
#
loop_
_entity.id
_entity.type
_entity.pdbx_description
1 polymer ?
#
loop_
_entity_poly.entity_id
_entity_poly.type
_entity_poly.pdbx_seq_one_letter_code
_entity_poly.pdbx_strand_id
1 'polypeptide(L)'
;MSLSRLLVRLLPISAVAAAVIAASLLLVDTPEIGPTSAYACNPCECPNDQRHNCLGGEFYAVYTYSYDDLCVLDVYRIDSDGGRRIFMYDERELSRVPDFPDRNLFLVQVDGVAMYRLTSGEYQINAGPDVNNKMFVLRFDDCPATYVEEESWVNGRR
;
A
#
# COMPACT_ATOMS: atom_id res chain seq x y z
N MET A 1 -71.46 9.12 19.49
CA MET A 1 -70.17 9.43 20.15
C MET A 1 -69.72 10.81 19.69
N SER A 2 -69.55 11.75 20.61
CA SER A 2 -69.21 13.15 20.30
C SER A 2 -67.78 13.26 19.75
N LEU A 3 -67.60 13.99 18.64
CA LEU A 3 -66.30 14.27 17.98
C LEU A 3 -65.23 14.78 18.96
N SER A 4 -65.64 15.48 20.03
CA SER A 4 -64.72 16.03 21.04
C SER A 4 -64.00 14.96 21.87
N ARG A 5 -64.59 13.76 22.03
CA ARG A 5 -63.97 12.65 22.78
C ARG A 5 -62.94 11.86 21.96
N LEU A 6 -62.96 12.00 20.63
CA LEU A 6 -62.00 11.34 19.73
C LEU A 6 -60.68 12.14 19.66
N LEU A 7 -60.76 13.47 19.59
CA LEU A 7 -59.62 14.38 19.53
C LEU A 7 -58.74 14.34 20.80
N VAL A 8 -59.35 14.21 21.98
CA VAL A 8 -58.61 14.16 23.26
C VAL A 8 -57.82 12.86 23.42
N ARG A 9 -58.22 11.76 22.76
CA ARG A 9 -57.53 10.46 22.84
C ARG A 9 -56.37 10.28 21.86
N LEU A 10 -56.25 11.15 20.85
CA LEU A 10 -55.19 11.07 19.82
C LEU A 10 -53.97 11.97 20.13
N LEU A 11 -54.13 12.98 21.00
CA LEU A 11 -53.07 13.87 21.45
C LEU A 11 -51.80 13.19 22.02
N PRO A 12 -51.86 12.09 22.81
CA PRO A 12 -50.64 11.48 23.35
C PRO A 12 -49.85 10.69 22.30
N ILE A 13 -50.46 10.25 21.20
CA ILE A 13 -49.79 9.44 20.17
C ILE A 13 -48.90 10.32 19.28
N SER A 14 -49.33 11.54 18.96
CA SER A 14 -48.56 12.49 18.15
C SER A 14 -47.32 13.02 18.87
N ALA A 15 -47.40 13.22 20.20
CA ALA A 15 -46.25 13.67 20.99
C ALA A 15 -45.15 12.60 21.08
N VAL A 16 -45.53 11.33 21.20
CA VAL A 16 -44.57 10.20 21.23
C VAL A 16 -43.91 10.01 19.87
N ALA A 17 -44.67 10.11 18.77
CA ALA A 17 -44.11 9.99 17.42
C ALA A 17 -43.09 11.11 17.11
N ALA A 18 -43.37 12.35 17.50
CA ALA A 18 -42.44 13.47 17.34
C ALA A 18 -41.16 13.29 18.18
N ALA A 19 -41.27 12.76 19.40
CA ALA A 19 -40.11 12.48 20.26
C ALA A 19 -39.21 11.37 19.70
N VAL A 20 -39.78 10.34 19.09
CA VAL A 20 -39.02 9.23 18.46
C VAL A 20 -38.26 9.72 17.23
N ILE A 21 -38.86 10.59 16.41
CA ILE A 21 -38.20 11.20 15.24
C ILE A 21 -37.07 12.16 15.68
N ALA A 22 -37.29 12.95 16.72
CA ALA A 22 -36.25 13.83 17.27
C ALA A 22 -35.08 13.03 17.90
N ALA A 23 -35.37 11.93 18.59
CA ALA A 23 -34.35 11.08 19.19
C ALA A 23 -33.51 10.32 18.14
N SER A 24 -34.11 9.97 17.00
CA SER A 24 -33.39 9.30 15.90
C SER A 24 -32.49 10.25 15.10
N LEU A 25 -32.79 11.55 15.08
CA LEU A 25 -31.91 12.57 14.49
C LEU A 25 -30.70 12.92 15.39
N LEU A 26 -30.76 12.64 16.69
CA LEU A 26 -29.65 12.89 17.63
C LEU A 26 -28.65 11.72 17.72
N LEU A 27 -28.93 10.59 17.08
CA LEU A 27 -28.07 9.39 17.10
C LEU A 27 -27.27 9.19 15.81
N VAL A 28 -27.35 10.12 14.85
CA VAL A 28 -26.53 10.08 13.65
C VAL A 28 -25.23 10.84 13.91
N ASP A 29 -24.41 10.27 14.78
CA ASP A 29 -22.98 10.60 14.85
C ASP A 29 -22.33 9.92 13.64
N THR A 30 -22.49 10.52 12.45
CA THR A 30 -21.72 10.07 11.30
C THR A 30 -20.27 10.43 11.60
N PRO A 31 -19.35 9.45 11.75
CA PRO A 31 -17.94 9.80 11.77
C PRO A 31 -17.66 10.60 10.50
N GLU A 32 -17.06 11.78 10.64
CA GLU A 32 -16.46 12.49 9.52
C GLU A 32 -15.36 11.58 8.97
N ILE A 33 -15.74 10.66 8.07
CA ILE A 33 -14.81 10.08 7.13
C ILE A 33 -14.50 11.24 6.19
N GLY A 34 -13.50 12.05 6.59
CA GLY A 34 -12.96 13.10 5.73
C GLY A 34 -12.67 12.50 4.35
N PRO A 35 -12.75 13.29 3.27
CA PRO A 35 -12.50 12.78 1.94
C PRO A 35 -11.13 12.09 1.94
N THR A 36 -11.11 10.75 1.85
CA THR A 36 -9.94 10.01 1.44
C THR A 36 -9.71 10.42 0.00
N SER A 37 -8.96 11.50 -0.19
CA SER A 37 -8.59 12.00 -1.51
C SER A 37 -7.80 10.90 -2.19
N ALA A 38 -8.42 10.21 -3.16
CA ALA A 38 -7.71 9.37 -4.08
C ALA A 38 -6.85 10.28 -4.96
N TYR A 39 -5.53 10.28 -4.73
CA TYR A 39 -4.61 11.04 -5.56
C TYR A 39 -4.32 10.25 -6.84
N ALA A 40 -4.54 10.87 -8.01
CA ALA A 40 -4.19 10.30 -9.31
C ALA A 40 -2.76 10.71 -9.73
N CYS A 41 -1.78 10.47 -8.85
CA CYS A 41 -0.37 10.79 -9.06
C CYS A 41 0.42 9.54 -9.46
N ASN A 42 1.59 9.73 -10.06
CA ASN A 42 2.62 8.70 -10.14
C ASN A 42 3.03 8.32 -8.70
N PRO A 43 3.25 7.04 -8.32
CA PRO A 43 3.53 6.67 -6.94
C PRO A 43 4.63 7.52 -6.26
N CYS A 44 5.71 7.85 -6.97
CA CYS A 44 6.78 8.70 -6.42
C CYS A 44 6.42 10.19 -6.25
N GLU A 45 5.31 10.64 -6.83
CA GLU A 45 4.79 12.01 -6.69
C GLU A 45 3.64 12.06 -5.67
N CYS A 46 3.22 10.92 -5.15
CA CYS A 46 2.09 10.83 -4.22
C CYS A 46 2.53 11.18 -2.80
N PRO A 47 1.89 12.18 -2.12
CA PRO A 47 2.33 12.66 -0.82
C PRO A 47 2.40 11.60 0.30
N ASN A 48 1.62 10.52 0.15
CA ASN A 48 1.49 9.46 1.15
C ASN A 48 2.01 8.11 0.64
N ASP A 49 2.78 8.11 -0.46
CA ASP A 49 3.39 6.90 -0.99
C ASP A 49 4.92 7.07 -0.92
N GLN A 50 5.54 6.25 -0.06
CA GLN A 50 6.98 6.30 0.20
C GLN A 50 7.72 5.13 -0.45
N ARG A 51 7.11 4.50 -1.46
CA ARG A 51 7.78 3.42 -2.18
C ARG A 51 8.94 3.99 -3.00
N HIS A 52 9.95 3.16 -3.20
CA HIS A 52 11.12 3.51 -4.01
C HIS A 52 10.89 3.38 -5.50
N ASN A 53 9.99 2.51 -5.94
CA ASN A 53 9.72 2.31 -7.37
C ASN A 53 8.58 3.17 -7.90
N CYS A 54 8.84 3.91 -8.98
CA CYS A 54 7.84 4.62 -9.75
C CYS A 54 7.30 3.75 -10.90
N LEU A 55 8.16 2.92 -11.50
CA LEU A 55 7.79 2.01 -12.58
C LEU A 55 7.13 0.75 -12.01
N GLY A 56 6.11 0.26 -12.73
CA GLY A 56 5.38 -0.95 -12.33
C GLY A 56 4.70 -0.81 -10.97
N GLY A 57 4.30 0.40 -10.56
CA GLY A 57 3.65 0.66 -9.27
C GLY A 57 2.30 -0.04 -9.11
N GLU A 58 1.68 -0.45 -10.21
CA GLU A 58 0.51 -1.34 -10.28
C GLU A 58 0.84 -2.82 -10.08
N PHE A 59 2.13 -3.18 -10.10
CA PHE A 59 2.62 -4.56 -10.06
C PHE A 59 3.39 -4.87 -8.76
N TYR A 60 4.24 -3.97 -8.29
CA TYR A 60 5.02 -4.17 -7.07
C TYR A 60 5.28 -2.86 -6.33
N ALA A 61 5.64 -2.97 -5.06
CA ALA A 61 6.09 -1.84 -4.26
C ALA A 61 7.30 -2.26 -3.40
N VAL A 62 8.33 -1.41 -3.35
CA VAL A 62 9.54 -1.61 -2.54
C VAL A 62 9.66 -0.47 -1.55
N TYR A 63 9.85 -0.80 -0.28
CA TYR A 63 10.08 0.16 0.79
C TYR A 63 11.35 -0.21 1.54
N THR A 64 12.16 0.80 1.88
CA THR A 64 13.19 0.65 2.90
C THR A 64 13.02 1.74 3.93
N TYR A 65 13.05 1.38 5.21
CA TYR A 65 12.83 2.31 6.31
C TYR A 65 13.54 1.83 7.57
N SER A 66 13.78 2.75 8.50
CA SER A 66 14.32 2.41 9.82
C SER A 66 13.20 2.12 10.81
N TYR A 67 13.31 1.01 11.54
CA TYR A 67 12.44 0.62 12.64
C TYR A 67 13.30 0.12 13.81
N ASP A 68 13.21 0.78 14.97
CA ASP A 68 14.03 0.48 16.15
C ASP A 68 15.55 0.48 15.84
N ASP A 69 15.99 1.54 15.13
CA ASP A 69 17.36 1.73 14.60
C ASP A 69 17.87 0.65 13.63
N LEU A 70 17.04 -0.34 13.28
CA LEU A 70 17.36 -1.36 12.28
C LEU A 70 16.74 -1.00 10.94
N CYS A 71 17.45 -1.26 9.84
CA CYS A 71 16.78 -1.16 8.55
C CYS A 71 15.85 -2.34 8.29
N VAL A 72 14.71 -2.03 7.67
CA VAL A 72 13.77 -2.98 7.11
C VAL A 72 13.62 -2.72 5.62
N LEU A 73 13.78 -3.76 4.81
CA LEU A 73 13.36 -3.82 3.42
C LEU A 73 12.04 -4.61 3.35
N ASP A 74 10.98 -3.97 2.89
CA ASP A 74 9.70 -4.61 2.63
C ASP A 74 9.37 -4.58 1.13
N VAL A 75 8.97 -5.73 0.58
CA VAL A 75 8.55 -5.83 -0.81
C VAL A 75 7.13 -6.40 -0.88
N TYR A 76 6.29 -5.74 -1.69
CA TYR A 76 4.89 -6.08 -1.90
C TYR A 76 4.63 -6.43 -3.37
N ARG A 77 3.75 -7.40 -3.59
CA ARG A 77 3.03 -7.59 -4.86
C ARG A 77 1.76 -6.76 -4.81
N ILE A 78 1.48 -6.02 -5.87
CA ILE A 78 0.24 -5.26 -6.04
C ILE A 78 -0.66 -6.00 -7.03
N ASP A 79 -1.91 -6.20 -6.64
CA ASP A 79 -2.98 -6.76 -7.46
C ASP A 79 -4.28 -5.97 -7.26
N SER A 80 -5.40 -6.48 -7.80
CA SER A 80 -6.71 -5.81 -7.70
C SER A 80 -7.25 -5.73 -6.28
N ASP A 81 -6.81 -6.61 -5.38
CA ASP A 81 -7.27 -6.68 -3.99
C ASP A 81 -6.40 -5.82 -3.07
N GLY A 82 -5.27 -5.31 -3.58
CA GLY A 82 -4.38 -4.37 -2.91
C GLY A 82 -2.92 -4.83 -2.93
N GLY A 83 -2.17 -4.39 -1.91
CA GLY A 83 -0.78 -4.78 -1.72
C GLY A 83 -0.64 -5.95 -0.75
N ARG A 84 -0.02 -7.05 -1.19
CA ARG A 84 0.37 -8.18 -0.33
C ARG A 84 1.89 -8.23 -0.20
N ARG A 85 2.38 -8.24 1.04
CA ARG A 85 3.80 -8.42 1.31
C ARG A 85 4.26 -9.81 0.83
N ILE A 86 5.34 -9.85 0.05
CA ILE A 86 5.90 -11.10 -0.50
C ILE A 86 7.18 -11.52 0.18
N PHE A 87 8.03 -10.57 0.60
CA PHE A 87 9.14 -10.82 1.50
C PHE A 87 9.52 -9.54 2.24
N MET A 88 10.09 -9.74 3.43
CA MET A 88 10.66 -8.72 4.29
C MET A 88 12.05 -9.19 4.69
N TYR A 89 13.02 -8.28 4.69
CA TYR A 89 14.35 -8.50 5.19
C TYR A 89 14.67 -7.43 6.22
N ASP A 90 15.05 -7.85 7.42
CA ASP A 90 15.65 -6.93 8.39
C ASP A 90 17.17 -6.81 8.20
N GLU A 91 17.78 -5.85 8.87
CA GLU A 91 19.23 -5.63 8.84
C GLU A 91 20.04 -6.90 9.19
N ARG A 92 19.54 -7.77 10.07
CA ARG A 92 20.25 -9.00 10.46
C ARG A 92 20.24 -10.03 9.35
N GLU A 93 19.19 -10.07 8.54
CA GLU A 93 19.12 -10.92 7.36
C GLU A 93 19.97 -10.35 6.23
N LEU A 94 19.91 -9.03 6.01
CA LEU A 94 20.72 -8.34 5.01
C LEU A 94 22.22 -8.46 5.31
N SER A 95 22.64 -8.35 6.58
CA SER A 95 24.05 -8.45 6.99
C SER A 95 24.67 -9.84 6.83
N ARG A 96 23.85 -10.87 6.53
CA ARG A 96 24.34 -12.22 6.21
C ARG A 96 24.78 -12.35 4.76
N VAL A 97 24.37 -11.40 3.91
CA VAL A 97 24.77 -11.33 2.52
C VAL A 97 26.07 -10.53 2.43
N PRO A 98 27.10 -10.99 1.71
CA PRO A 98 28.32 -10.21 1.53
C PRO A 98 28.03 -8.86 0.88
N ASP A 99 28.66 -7.79 1.39
CA ASP A 99 28.45 -6.44 0.87
C ASP A 99 28.82 -6.35 -0.62
N PHE A 100 29.92 -6.97 -1.04
CA PHE A 100 30.41 -7.03 -2.42
C PHE A 100 30.70 -8.49 -2.81
N PRO A 101 29.70 -9.26 -3.25
CA PRO A 101 29.91 -10.66 -3.59
C PRO A 101 30.71 -10.82 -4.89
N ASP A 102 31.46 -11.92 -5.04
CA ASP A 102 32.27 -12.21 -6.24
C ASP A 102 31.44 -12.41 -7.53
N ARG A 103 30.14 -12.66 -7.36
CA ARG A 103 29.15 -12.78 -8.43
C ARG A 103 27.80 -12.30 -7.92
N ASN A 104 26.93 -11.83 -8.81
CA ASN A 104 25.56 -11.46 -8.44
C ASN A 104 24.88 -12.64 -7.73
N LEU A 105 24.40 -12.40 -6.52
CA LEU A 105 23.76 -13.40 -5.67
C LEU A 105 22.25 -13.28 -5.79
N PHE A 106 21.60 -14.37 -6.20
CA PHE A 106 20.17 -14.52 -6.05
C PHE A 106 19.83 -14.76 -4.58
N LEU A 107 18.88 -13.99 -4.04
CA LEU A 107 18.46 -14.11 -2.64
C LEU A 107 17.11 -14.81 -2.51
N VAL A 108 16.08 -14.30 -3.21
CA VAL A 108 14.72 -14.84 -3.13
C VAL A 108 13.93 -14.53 -4.39
N GLN A 109 12.90 -15.34 -4.69
CA GLN A 109 11.87 -15.02 -5.68
C GLN A 109 10.51 -15.49 -5.19
N VAL A 110 9.52 -14.59 -5.26
CA VAL A 110 8.13 -14.86 -4.91
C VAL A 110 7.23 -14.08 -5.90
N ASP A 111 6.23 -14.76 -6.47
CA ASP A 111 5.19 -14.14 -7.31
C ASP A 111 5.70 -13.25 -8.46
N GLY A 112 6.78 -13.69 -9.11
CA GLY A 112 7.39 -12.97 -10.24
C GLY A 112 8.24 -11.77 -9.83
N VAL A 113 8.56 -11.63 -8.53
CA VAL A 113 9.49 -10.63 -8.02
C VAL A 113 10.69 -11.33 -7.41
N ALA A 114 11.89 -10.97 -7.85
CA ALA A 114 13.14 -11.57 -7.40
C ALA A 114 14.10 -10.50 -6.86
N MET A 115 14.83 -10.85 -5.81
CA MET A 115 15.84 -10.00 -5.19
C MET A 115 17.24 -10.57 -5.39
N TYR A 116 18.19 -9.68 -5.66
CA TYR A 116 19.61 -9.99 -5.83
C TYR A 116 20.49 -9.03 -5.03
N ARG A 117 21.68 -9.48 -4.65
CA ARG A 117 22.82 -8.62 -4.28
C ARG A 117 23.82 -8.63 -5.43
N LEU A 118 24.12 -7.46 -5.97
CA LEU A 118 25.01 -7.29 -7.12
C LEU A 118 26.48 -7.23 -6.69
N THR A 119 27.41 -7.55 -7.60
CA THR A 119 28.84 -7.41 -7.33
C THR A 119 29.27 -5.96 -7.07
N SER A 120 28.49 -4.98 -7.52
CA SER A 120 28.66 -3.56 -7.21
C SER A 120 28.36 -3.20 -5.75
N GLY A 121 27.72 -4.11 -5.02
CA GLY A 121 27.20 -3.87 -3.68
C GLY A 121 25.83 -3.22 -3.64
N GLU A 122 25.14 -3.12 -4.78
CA GLU A 122 23.74 -2.69 -4.80
C GLU A 122 22.81 -3.89 -4.59
N TYR A 123 21.63 -3.64 -4.04
CA TYR A 123 20.50 -4.56 -4.16
C TYR A 123 19.77 -4.32 -5.47
N GLN A 124 19.21 -5.40 -6.04
CA GLN A 124 18.39 -5.32 -7.25
C GLN A 124 17.09 -6.10 -7.06
N ILE A 125 15.96 -5.45 -7.33
CA ILE A 125 14.63 -6.07 -7.40
C ILE A 125 14.22 -6.15 -8.86
N ASN A 126 13.96 -7.36 -9.34
CA ASN A 126 13.38 -7.59 -10.66
C ASN A 126 11.92 -8.00 -10.49
N ALA A 127 10.99 -7.27 -11.08
CA ALA A 127 9.57 -7.57 -11.03
C ALA A 127 9.02 -7.81 -12.44
N GLY A 128 8.39 -8.96 -12.66
CA GLY A 128 7.73 -9.31 -13.92
C GLY A 128 7.99 -10.74 -14.39
N PRO A 129 7.52 -11.10 -15.60
CA PRO A 129 6.81 -10.21 -16.52
C PRO A 129 5.42 -9.80 -16.02
N ASP A 130 5.01 -8.57 -16.31
CA ASP A 130 3.63 -8.11 -16.12
C ASP A 130 2.69 -8.62 -17.23
N VAL A 131 1.42 -8.21 -17.19
CA VAL A 131 0.43 -8.56 -18.22
C VAL A 131 0.78 -8.03 -19.62
N ASN A 132 1.67 -7.04 -19.71
CA ASN A 132 2.19 -6.48 -20.95
C ASN A 132 3.57 -7.06 -21.33
N ASN A 133 4.01 -8.13 -20.65
CA ASN A 133 5.30 -8.77 -20.83
C ASN A 133 6.51 -7.84 -20.55
N LYS A 134 6.33 -6.83 -19.69
CA LYS A 134 7.37 -5.94 -19.20
C LYS A 134 8.05 -6.50 -17.96
N MET A 135 9.36 -6.33 -17.91
CA MET A 135 10.17 -6.49 -16.71
C MET A 135 10.51 -5.11 -16.17
N PHE A 136 10.41 -4.95 -14.86
CA PHE A 136 10.84 -3.77 -14.13
C PHE A 136 12.04 -4.13 -13.26
N VAL A 137 13.01 -3.23 -13.18
CA VAL A 137 14.19 -3.40 -12.33
C VAL A 137 14.39 -2.14 -11.51
N LEU A 138 14.56 -2.33 -10.21
CA LEU A 138 14.93 -1.32 -9.25
C LEU A 138 16.29 -1.69 -8.67
N ARG A 139 17.27 -0.78 -8.72
CA ARG A 139 18.57 -0.90 -8.04
C ARG A 139 18.67 0.15 -6.95
N PHE A 140 19.24 -0.22 -5.81
CA PHE A 140 19.50 0.70 -4.71
C PHE A 140 20.73 0.28 -3.90
N ASP A 141 21.37 1.25 -3.27
CA ASP A 141 22.65 1.11 -2.57
C ASP A 141 22.51 0.39 -1.22
N ASP A 142 21.76 1.01 -0.33
CA ASP A 142 21.75 0.72 1.10
C ASP A 142 20.32 0.46 1.62
N CYS A 143 20.25 0.13 2.90
CA CYS A 143 19.01 0.06 3.65
C CYS A 143 19.20 0.90 4.92
N PRO A 144 18.49 2.04 5.11
CA PRO A 144 17.53 2.62 4.16
C PRO A 144 18.21 3.11 2.88
N ALA A 145 17.50 3.01 1.76
CA ALA A 145 18.02 3.38 0.45
C ALA A 145 18.18 4.90 0.37
N THR A 146 19.34 5.36 -0.12
CA THR A 146 19.60 6.79 -0.34
C THR A 146 19.68 7.13 -1.82
N TYR A 147 20.03 6.15 -2.64
CA TYR A 147 20.05 6.24 -4.08
C TYR A 147 19.24 5.10 -4.70
N VAL A 148 18.43 5.44 -5.70
CA VAL A 148 17.54 4.51 -6.39
C VAL A 148 17.65 4.75 -7.89
N GLU A 149 17.80 3.67 -8.65
CA GLU A 149 17.77 3.65 -10.11
C GLU A 149 16.71 2.66 -10.61
N GLU A 150 16.01 3.04 -11.67
CA GLU A 150 14.94 2.23 -12.25
C GLU A 150 15.11 2.06 -13.75
N GLU A 151 14.83 0.86 -14.24
CA GLU A 151 14.73 0.55 -15.66
C GLU A 151 13.56 -0.40 -15.94
N SER A 152 13.05 -0.37 -17.17
CA SER A 152 12.06 -1.36 -17.62
C SER A 152 12.26 -1.73 -19.08
N TRP A 153 11.91 -2.96 -19.44
CA TRP A 153 11.98 -3.43 -20.82
C TRP A 153 10.88 -4.44 -21.12
N VAL A 154 10.54 -4.60 -22.41
CA VAL A 154 9.61 -5.66 -22.86
C VAL A 154 10.43 -6.90 -23.20
N ASN A 155 10.09 -8.04 -22.59
CA ASN A 155 10.81 -9.29 -22.83
C ASN A 155 10.70 -9.67 -24.32
N GLY A 156 11.85 -9.73 -25.01
CA GLY A 156 11.95 -10.01 -26.45
C GLY A 156 12.32 -8.83 -27.36
N ARG A 157 12.52 -7.61 -26.84
CA ARG A 157 13.13 -6.49 -27.58
C ARG A 157 14.11 -5.75 -26.67
N ARG A 158 15.39 -5.71 -27.07
CA ARG A 158 16.39 -4.75 -26.55
C ARG A 158 16.37 -3.50 -27.42
#